data_AF-A0AAJ6DP56-F1
#
_entry.id   AF-A0AAJ6DP56-F1
#
_cell.length_a   1.000
_cell.length_b   1.000
_cell.length_c   1.000
_cell.angle_alpha   90.00
_cell.angle_beta   90.00
_cell.angle_gamma   90.00
#
_symmetry.space_group_name_H-M   'P 1'
#
loop_
_entity.id
_entity.type
_entity.pdbx_description
1 polymer ?
#
loop_
_entity_poly.entity_id
_entity_poly.type
_entity_poly.pdbx_seq_one_letter_code
_entity_poly.pdbx_strand_id
1 'polypeptide(L)'
;MSVSQAPGAADLAATDDLGWAVRLLAATPTHEHRDPELLRRWARAADAFGAALAPVACTARVVESEGGLELGLLARYGSRPPTVELFTDTIELAERTVDARGWRHWYPPGSVRAAALAHEAVHVHLHHGPAKAALKHALGHSALRLGRLRVPGHVAGAEEVAAHAYARTVCGLGRSPLLLTAALAAEAGSGTTPPPARDARREN
;
A
#
# COMPACT_ATOMS: atom_id res chain seq x y z
N MET A 1 32.63 22.25 16.51
CA MET A 1 31.66 21.13 16.58
C MET A 1 30.70 21.28 15.42
N SER A 2 30.91 20.52 14.34
CA SER A 2 30.08 20.59 13.14
C SER A 2 29.12 19.41 13.18
N VAL A 3 27.84 19.69 13.42
CA VAL A 3 26.78 18.68 13.30
C VAL A 3 26.61 18.45 11.80
N SER A 4 27.07 17.28 11.35
CA SER A 4 26.87 16.82 9.99
C SER A 4 25.38 16.72 9.74
N GLN A 5 24.86 17.53 8.80
CA GLN A 5 23.47 17.44 8.37
C GLN A 5 23.25 16.04 7.79
N ALA A 6 22.38 15.26 8.44
CA ALA A 6 21.75 14.12 7.78
C ALA A 6 21.10 14.65 6.48
N PRO A 7 21.23 13.94 5.34
CA PRO A 7 20.63 14.38 4.09
C PRO A 7 19.14 14.64 4.36
N GLY A 8 18.73 15.91 4.23
CA GLY A 8 17.40 16.36 4.60
C GLY A 8 16.37 15.44 3.96
N ALA A 9 15.41 14.97 4.77
CA ALA A 9 14.25 14.25 4.29
C ALA A 9 13.66 15.07 3.13
N ALA A 10 13.86 14.58 1.90
CA ALA A 10 13.26 15.18 0.72
C ALA A 10 11.77 15.36 1.02
N ASP A 11 11.19 16.50 0.64
CA ASP A 11 9.77 16.77 0.89
C ASP A 11 8.93 15.61 0.34
N LEU A 12 8.46 14.74 1.24
CA LEU A 12 7.72 13.54 0.90
C LEU A 12 6.46 13.90 0.12
N ALA A 13 5.87 15.05 0.45
CA ALA A 13 4.64 15.53 -0.14
C ALA A 13 4.82 15.94 -1.61
N ALA A 14 6.04 16.32 -2.00
CA ALA A 14 6.39 16.65 -3.39
C ALA A 14 6.36 15.43 -4.31
N THR A 15 6.53 14.21 -3.78
CA THR A 15 6.32 12.98 -4.56
C THR A 15 4.83 12.71 -4.65
N ASP A 16 4.28 12.62 -5.87
CA ASP A 16 2.87 12.32 -6.12
C ASP A 16 2.51 10.85 -5.80
N ASP A 17 1.22 10.54 -5.76
CA ASP A 17 0.74 9.19 -5.40
C ASP A 17 1.25 8.12 -6.38
N LEU A 18 1.30 8.44 -7.68
CA LEU A 18 1.84 7.54 -8.69
C LEU A 18 3.34 7.32 -8.50
N GLY A 19 4.09 8.36 -8.14
CA GLY A 19 5.51 8.27 -7.82
C GLY A 19 5.77 7.33 -6.64
N TRP A 20 4.96 7.40 -5.59
CA TRP A 20 5.03 6.47 -4.48
C TRP A 20 4.68 5.03 -4.88
N ALA A 21 3.65 4.84 -5.70
CA ALA A 21 3.28 3.53 -6.22
C ALA A 21 4.41 2.90 -7.07
N VAL A 22 5.09 3.70 -7.90
CA VAL A 22 6.26 3.24 -8.67
C VAL A 22 7.42 2.86 -7.76
N ARG A 23 7.68 3.63 -6.70
CA ARG A 23 8.73 3.31 -5.72
C ARG A 23 8.43 2.01 -4.97
N LEU A 24 7.18 1.79 -4.58
CA LEU A 24 6.75 0.52 -4.00
C LEU A 24 7.03 -0.64 -4.96
N LEU A 25 6.59 -0.54 -6.21
CA LEU A 25 6.84 -1.61 -7.19
C LEU A 25 8.34 -1.82 -7.45
N ALA A 26 9.15 -0.76 -7.50
CA ALA A 26 10.59 -0.88 -7.69
C ALA A 26 11.31 -1.53 -6.49
N ALA A 27 10.78 -1.34 -5.27
CA ALA A 27 11.29 -1.96 -4.06
C ALA A 27 10.85 -3.43 -3.89
N THR A 28 9.80 -3.85 -4.59
CA THR A 28 9.32 -5.24 -4.55
C THR A 28 10.37 -6.20 -5.15
N PRO A 29 10.78 -7.24 -4.41
CA PRO A 29 11.65 -8.29 -4.96
C PRO A 29 11.08 -8.85 -6.27
N THR A 30 11.93 -9.24 -7.22
CA THR A 30 11.62 -9.62 -8.63
C THR A 30 11.50 -8.46 -9.65
N HIS A 31 11.57 -7.21 -9.19
CA HIS A 31 11.52 -6.03 -10.06
C HIS A 31 12.86 -5.30 -10.24
N GLU A 32 13.96 -5.83 -9.71
CA GLU A 32 15.28 -5.18 -9.59
C GLU A 32 15.88 -4.72 -10.93
N HIS A 33 15.46 -5.36 -12.03
CA HIS A 33 15.93 -5.06 -13.39
C HIS A 33 14.79 -4.73 -14.36
N ARG A 34 13.61 -4.41 -13.84
CA ARG A 34 12.47 -4.05 -14.68
C ARG A 34 12.62 -2.62 -15.20
N ASP A 35 12.19 -2.43 -16.44
CA ASP A 35 12.09 -1.13 -17.07
C ASP A 35 11.24 -0.17 -16.20
N PRO A 36 11.76 1.00 -15.80
CA PRO A 36 11.02 1.99 -15.01
C PRO A 36 9.69 2.44 -15.65
N GLU A 37 9.61 2.48 -16.98
CA GLU A 37 8.35 2.82 -17.66
C GLU A 37 7.31 1.71 -17.52
N LEU A 38 7.75 0.45 -17.55
CA LEU A 38 6.89 -0.69 -17.28
C LEU A 38 6.32 -0.65 -15.86
N LEU A 39 7.15 -0.37 -14.86
CA LEU A 39 6.72 -0.19 -13.47
C LEU A 39 5.70 0.95 -13.35
N ARG A 40 5.93 2.08 -14.05
CA ARG A 40 4.97 3.20 -14.09
C ARG A 40 3.63 2.82 -14.73
N ARG A 41 3.64 2.03 -15.80
CA ARG A 41 2.40 1.53 -16.42
C ARG A 41 1.63 0.62 -15.48
N TRP A 42 2.31 -0.31 -14.80
CA TRP A 42 1.67 -1.19 -13.82
C TRP A 42 1.14 -0.43 -12.61
N ALA A 43 1.92 0.50 -12.06
CA ALA A 43 1.47 1.36 -10.95
C ALA A 43 0.21 2.15 -11.32
N ARG A 44 0.17 2.75 -12.52
CA ARG A 44 -1.01 3.48 -13.00
C ARG A 44 -2.23 2.56 -13.17
N ALA A 45 -2.04 1.38 -13.75
CA ALA A 45 -3.13 0.43 -13.95
C ALA A 45 -3.68 -0.11 -12.62
N ALA A 46 -2.80 -0.41 -11.65
CA ALA A 46 -3.18 -0.85 -10.32
C ALA A 46 -3.89 0.26 -9.52
N ASP A 47 -3.38 1.51 -9.54
CA ASP A 47 -4.01 2.65 -8.86
C ASP A 47 -5.42 2.90 -9.43
N ALA A 48 -5.54 2.97 -10.76
CA ALA A 48 -6.82 3.16 -11.43
C ALA A 48 -7.80 2.01 -11.14
N PHE A 49 -7.31 0.77 -11.13
CA PHE A 49 -8.13 -0.39 -10.79
C PHE A 49 -8.67 -0.29 -9.35
N GLY A 50 -7.78 -0.06 -8.38
CA GLY A 50 -8.14 0.05 -6.96
C GLY A 50 -9.13 1.19 -6.70
N ALA A 51 -8.90 2.36 -7.31
CA ALA A 51 -9.79 3.51 -7.17
C ALA A 51 -11.19 3.30 -7.79
N ALA A 52 -11.33 2.39 -8.76
CA ALA A 52 -12.59 2.08 -9.41
C ALA A 52 -13.38 0.95 -8.73
N LEU A 53 -12.81 0.26 -7.73
CA LEU A 53 -13.51 -0.81 -7.03
C LEU A 53 -14.68 -0.26 -6.21
N ALA A 54 -15.80 -0.97 -6.26
CA ALA A 54 -16.92 -0.68 -5.38
C ALA A 54 -16.52 -0.88 -3.91
N PRO A 55 -17.07 -0.10 -2.97
CA PRO A 55 -16.82 -0.31 -1.55
C PRO A 55 -17.15 -1.74 -1.11
N VAL A 56 -16.18 -2.36 -0.46
CA VAL A 56 -16.21 -3.68 0.12
C VAL A 56 -16.37 -3.55 1.64
N ALA A 57 -17.35 -4.26 2.20
CA ALA A 57 -17.52 -4.34 3.65
C ALA A 57 -16.44 -5.24 4.27
N CYS A 58 -15.81 -4.77 5.35
CA CYS A 58 -14.96 -5.62 6.19
C CYS A 58 -15.84 -6.57 7.00
N THR A 59 -15.82 -7.87 6.68
CA THR A 59 -16.57 -8.90 7.41
C THR A 59 -15.74 -9.60 8.49
N ALA A 60 -14.43 -9.36 8.50
CA ALA A 60 -13.52 -9.90 9.49
C ALA A 60 -13.73 -9.26 10.85
N ARG A 61 -13.50 -10.03 11.92
CA ARG A 61 -13.50 -9.51 13.29
C ARG A 61 -12.34 -8.51 13.43
N VAL A 62 -12.62 -7.31 13.91
CA VAL A 62 -11.56 -6.34 14.22
C VAL A 62 -11.07 -6.55 15.65
N VAL A 63 -9.77 -6.63 15.84
CA VAL A 63 -9.10 -6.64 17.15
C VAL A 63 -8.03 -5.56 17.18
N GLU A 64 -7.74 -5.04 18.37
CA GLU A 64 -6.74 -3.99 18.57
C GLU A 64 -5.60 -4.56 19.43
N SER A 65 -4.36 -4.29 19.02
CA SER A 65 -3.12 -4.75 19.64
C SER A 65 -2.04 -3.67 19.54
N GLU A 66 -0.95 -3.82 20.28
CA GLU A 66 0.28 -3.04 20.10
C GLU A 66 1.37 -3.87 19.40
N GLY A 67 2.55 -3.30 19.18
CA GLY A 67 3.71 -3.95 18.55
C GLY A 67 3.76 -3.78 17.03
N GLY A 68 2.87 -2.98 16.45
CA GLY A 68 2.90 -2.70 15.02
C GLY A 68 4.12 -1.90 14.61
N LEU A 69 4.71 -1.11 15.52
CA LEU A 69 5.91 -0.33 15.24
C LEU A 69 7.11 -1.22 14.93
N GLU A 70 7.29 -2.31 15.68
CA GLU A 70 8.34 -3.30 15.44
C GLU A 70 8.14 -4.05 14.12
N LEU A 71 6.86 -4.27 13.75
CA LEU A 71 6.48 -4.94 12.52
C LEU A 71 6.44 -4.01 11.30
N GLY A 72 6.42 -2.69 11.51
CA GLY A 72 6.17 -1.70 10.45
C GLY A 72 4.76 -1.78 9.86
N LEU A 73 3.75 -2.17 10.65
CA LEU A 73 2.38 -2.39 10.17
C LEU A 73 1.36 -1.55 10.93
N LEU A 74 0.37 -1.03 10.20
CA LEU A 74 -0.82 -0.40 10.79
C LEU A 74 -1.91 -1.44 11.08
N ALA A 75 -1.96 -2.49 10.24
CA ALA A 75 -2.90 -3.58 10.37
C ALA A 75 -2.34 -4.85 9.75
N ARG A 76 -2.91 -6.01 10.10
CA ARG A 76 -2.75 -7.26 9.36
C ARG A 76 -4.04 -8.05 9.31
N TYR A 77 -4.24 -8.79 8.23
CA TYR A 77 -5.30 -9.77 8.13
C TYR A 77 -4.84 -11.17 8.57
N GLY A 78 -5.67 -11.86 9.35
CA GLY A 78 -5.55 -13.26 9.72
C GLY A 78 -6.72 -14.06 9.17
N SER A 79 -6.46 -15.25 8.60
CA SER A 79 -7.45 -16.01 7.85
C SER A 79 -8.27 -17.02 8.67
N ARG A 80 -7.84 -17.39 9.89
CA ARG A 80 -8.43 -18.48 10.69
C ARG A 80 -8.47 -18.18 12.20
N PRO A 81 -9.59 -17.64 12.74
CA PRO A 81 -10.75 -17.11 12.03
C PRO A 81 -10.42 -15.77 11.33
N PRO A 82 -11.20 -15.35 10.31
CA PRO A 82 -11.07 -14.04 9.66
C PRO A 82 -11.02 -12.88 10.66
N THR A 83 -9.85 -12.27 10.79
CA THR A 83 -9.56 -11.24 11.78
C THR A 83 -8.72 -10.14 11.13
N VAL A 84 -9.05 -8.87 11.38
CA VAL A 84 -8.16 -7.74 11.11
C VAL A 84 -7.64 -7.24 12.44
N GLU A 85 -6.34 -7.39 12.65
CA GLU A 85 -5.65 -6.84 13.81
C GLU A 85 -5.14 -5.45 13.45
N LEU A 86 -5.59 -4.45 14.19
CA LEU A 86 -5.14 -3.07 14.09
C LEU A 86 -4.08 -2.81 15.16
N PHE A 87 -2.95 -2.23 14.75
CA PHE A 87 -1.87 -1.90 15.65
C PHE A 87 -2.00 -0.45 16.12
N THR A 88 -2.46 -0.25 17.36
CA THR A 88 -2.81 1.06 17.91
C THR A 88 -1.60 1.98 18.04
N ASP A 89 -0.45 1.43 18.43
CA ASP A 89 0.83 2.15 18.53
C ASP A 89 1.27 2.77 17.19
N THR A 90 1.16 2.02 16.09
CA THR A 90 1.47 2.53 14.75
C THR A 90 0.43 3.53 14.27
N ILE A 91 -0.86 3.29 14.53
CA ILE A 91 -1.94 4.23 14.16
C ILE A 91 -1.74 5.56 14.90
N GLU A 92 -1.43 5.54 16.19
CA GLU A 92 -1.15 6.75 16.95
C GLU A 92 0.09 7.48 16.44
N LEU A 93 1.17 6.77 16.11
CA LEU A 93 2.35 7.39 15.49
C LEU A 93 2.00 8.03 14.14
N ALA A 94 1.17 7.37 13.34
CA ALA A 94 0.73 7.88 12.05
C ALA A 94 -0.13 9.14 12.20
N GLU A 95 -1.06 9.18 13.15
CA GLU A 95 -1.85 10.36 13.48
C GLU A 95 -0.96 11.53 13.95
N ARG A 96 0.01 11.27 14.83
CA ARG A 96 1.01 12.28 15.24
C ARG A 96 1.87 12.77 14.08
N THR A 97 2.21 11.88 13.15
CA THR A 97 2.98 12.22 11.95
C THR A 97 2.17 13.15 11.04
N VAL A 98 0.87 12.86 10.84
CA VAL A 98 -0.04 13.73 10.09
C VAL A 98 -0.11 15.12 10.72
N ASP A 99 -0.21 15.22 12.05
CA ASP A 99 -0.23 16.49 12.78
C ASP A 99 1.09 17.26 12.61
N ALA A 100 2.23 16.61 12.86
CA ALA A 100 3.54 17.23 12.79
C ALA A 100 3.89 17.74 11.39
N ARG A 101 3.34 17.11 10.34
CA ARG A 101 3.54 17.50 8.94
C ARG A 101 2.47 18.47 8.42
N GLY A 102 1.45 18.81 9.21
CA GLY A 102 0.35 19.69 8.78
C GLY A 102 -0.57 19.08 7.72
N TRP A 103 -0.66 17.75 7.65
CA TRP A 103 -1.36 17.04 6.58
C TRP A 103 -2.84 16.74 6.87
N ARG A 104 -3.45 17.39 7.87
CA ARG A 104 -4.85 17.17 8.26
C ARG A 104 -5.87 17.43 7.15
N HIS A 105 -5.53 18.28 6.20
CA HIS A 105 -6.34 18.54 5.02
C HIS A 105 -6.36 17.35 4.02
N TRP A 106 -5.40 16.43 4.11
CA TRP A 106 -5.37 15.18 3.34
C TRP A 106 -5.83 13.97 4.14
N TYR A 107 -5.54 13.96 5.45
CA TYR A 107 -5.87 12.88 6.38
C TYR A 107 -6.63 13.44 7.60
N PRO A 108 -7.96 13.58 7.52
CA PRO A 108 -8.79 14.02 8.64
C PRO A 108 -8.63 13.12 9.88
N PRO A 109 -8.96 13.58 11.09
CA PRO A 109 -8.86 12.75 12.30
C PRO A 109 -9.61 11.41 12.17
N GLY A 110 -8.94 10.32 12.55
CA GLY A 110 -9.50 8.96 12.48
C GLY A 110 -9.48 8.33 11.08
N SER A 111 -9.10 9.09 10.04
CA SER A 111 -9.02 8.59 8.67
C SER A 111 -7.92 7.55 8.48
N VAL A 112 -6.84 7.59 9.29
CA VAL A 112 -5.77 6.59 9.26
C VAL A 112 -6.32 5.20 9.60
N ARG A 113 -7.09 5.10 10.70
CA ARG A 113 -7.73 3.84 11.12
C ARG A 113 -8.71 3.35 10.07
N ALA A 114 -9.55 4.25 9.53
CA ALA A 114 -10.51 3.91 8.48
C ALA A 114 -9.82 3.39 7.21
N ALA A 115 -8.72 4.03 6.80
CA ALA A 115 -7.93 3.64 5.64
C ALA A 115 -7.23 2.29 5.85
N ALA A 116 -6.70 2.02 7.03
CA ALA A 116 -6.11 0.71 7.36
C ALA A 116 -7.14 -0.42 7.26
N LEU A 117 -8.34 -0.22 7.80
CA LEU A 117 -9.44 -1.19 7.68
C LEU A 117 -9.88 -1.39 6.22
N ALA A 118 -10.04 -0.30 5.46
CA ALA A 118 -10.41 -0.36 4.06
C ALA A 118 -9.34 -1.10 3.23
N HIS A 119 -8.07 -0.83 3.50
CA HIS A 119 -6.94 -1.50 2.87
C HIS A 119 -7.00 -3.02 3.10
N GLU A 120 -7.10 -3.48 4.35
CA GLU A 120 -7.14 -4.90 4.65
C GLU A 120 -8.39 -5.59 4.06
N ALA A 121 -9.56 -4.92 4.10
CA ALA A 121 -10.80 -5.46 3.55
C ALA A 121 -10.73 -5.75 2.04
N VAL A 122 -10.14 -4.82 1.27
CA VAL A 122 -9.97 -5.01 -0.18
C VAL A 122 -8.81 -5.95 -0.50
N HIS A 123 -7.75 -5.95 0.32
CA HIS A 123 -6.60 -6.82 0.12
C HIS A 123 -7.01 -8.30 0.07
N VAL A 124 -7.92 -8.73 0.97
CA VAL A 124 -8.51 -10.08 0.94
C VAL A 124 -9.24 -10.38 -0.38
N HIS A 125 -9.98 -9.40 -0.91
CA HIS A 125 -10.67 -9.52 -2.20
C HIS A 125 -9.69 -9.59 -3.38
N LEU A 126 -8.52 -8.95 -3.28
CA LEU A 126 -7.50 -8.97 -4.32
C LEU A 126 -6.65 -10.25 -4.31
N HIS A 127 -6.58 -10.96 -3.17
CA HIS A 127 -5.81 -12.19 -3.04
C HIS A 127 -6.51 -13.45 -3.55
N HIS A 128 -7.85 -13.43 -3.60
CA HIS A 128 -8.66 -14.58 -3.99
C HIS A 128 -9.79 -14.19 -4.96
N GLY A 129 -10.19 -15.15 -5.81
CA GLY A 129 -11.40 -15.01 -6.61
C GLY A 129 -11.28 -14.05 -7.83
N PRO A 130 -12.42 -13.52 -8.32
CA PRO A 130 -12.52 -12.86 -9.62
C PRO A 130 -11.79 -11.51 -9.68
N ALA A 131 -11.70 -10.78 -8.56
CA ALA A 131 -11.01 -9.49 -8.50
C ALA A 131 -9.50 -9.63 -8.77
N LYS A 132 -8.86 -10.70 -8.29
CA LYS A 132 -7.47 -11.03 -8.63
C LYS A 132 -7.26 -11.23 -10.12
N ALA A 133 -8.17 -11.96 -10.77
CA ALA A 133 -8.10 -12.20 -12.21
C ALA A 133 -8.30 -10.90 -12.99
N ALA A 134 -9.28 -10.08 -12.59
CA ALA A 134 -9.54 -8.77 -13.19
C ALA A 134 -8.33 -7.83 -13.07
N LEU A 135 -7.66 -7.80 -11.91
CA LEU A 135 -6.43 -7.02 -11.74
C LEU A 135 -5.32 -7.49 -12.68
N LYS A 136 -5.08 -8.80 -12.80
CA LYS A 136 -4.09 -9.34 -13.76
C LYS A 136 -4.40 -8.91 -15.20
N HIS A 137 -5.67 -8.92 -15.59
CA HIS A 137 -6.09 -8.44 -16.89
C HIS A 137 -5.84 -6.94 -17.07
N ALA A 138 -6.18 -6.13 -16.06
CA ALA A 138 -5.98 -4.68 -16.09
C ALA A 138 -4.50 -4.29 -16.20
N LEU A 139 -3.61 -5.04 -15.56
CA LEU A 139 -2.15 -4.83 -15.61
C LEU A 139 -1.55 -5.13 -16.98
N GLY A 140 -2.22 -5.95 -17.80
CA GLY A 140 -1.77 -6.28 -19.15
C GLY A 140 -0.45 -7.08 -19.22
N HIS A 141 0.06 -7.58 -18.08
CA HIS A 141 1.25 -8.43 -18.06
C HIS A 141 0.91 -9.82 -18.61
N SER A 142 1.75 -10.36 -19.48
CA SER A 142 1.57 -11.69 -20.06
C SER A 142 2.66 -12.63 -19.54
N ALA A 143 2.25 -13.73 -18.89
CA ALA A 143 3.16 -14.79 -18.44
C ALA A 143 3.54 -15.74 -19.58
N LEU A 144 2.60 -16.02 -20.48
CA LEU A 144 2.81 -16.86 -21.66
C LEU A 144 2.07 -16.28 -22.86
N ARG A 145 2.71 -16.36 -24.03
CA ARG A 145 2.09 -16.06 -25.32
C ARG A 145 2.30 -17.22 -26.28
N LEU A 146 1.22 -17.81 -26.76
CA LEU A 146 1.23 -18.85 -27.79
C LEU A 146 0.36 -18.39 -28.96
N GLY A 147 0.99 -17.81 -29.98
CA GLY A 147 0.29 -17.17 -31.10
C GLY A 147 -0.60 -16.01 -30.64
N ARG A 148 -1.92 -16.15 -30.85
CA ARG A 148 -2.94 -15.17 -30.41
C ARG A 148 -3.36 -15.34 -28.95
N LEU A 149 -3.06 -16.49 -28.34
CA LEU A 149 -3.43 -16.78 -26.95
C LEU A 149 -2.46 -16.07 -26.00
N ARG A 150 -3.00 -15.41 -24.98
CA ARG A 150 -2.25 -14.73 -23.91
C ARG A 150 -2.74 -15.21 -22.55
N VAL A 151 -1.80 -15.62 -21.72
CA VAL A 151 -2.08 -15.97 -20.32
C VAL A 151 -1.65 -14.79 -19.44
N PRO A 152 -2.57 -14.14 -18.70
CA PRO A 152 -2.23 -13.03 -17.82
C PRO A 152 -1.25 -13.45 -16.72
N GLY A 153 -0.18 -12.67 -16.56
CA GLY A 153 0.82 -12.84 -15.52
C GLY A 153 0.46 -12.06 -14.26
N HIS A 154 1.00 -12.51 -13.13
CA HIS A 154 0.97 -11.76 -11.88
C HIS A 154 2.11 -10.74 -11.86
N VAL A 155 1.86 -9.56 -11.31
CA VAL A 155 2.86 -8.52 -11.02
C VAL A 155 2.91 -8.38 -9.51
N ALA A 156 4.05 -8.68 -8.90
CA ALA A 156 4.20 -8.64 -7.45
C ALA A 156 3.98 -7.22 -6.92
N GLY A 157 3.16 -7.07 -5.89
CA GLY A 157 2.88 -5.78 -5.27
C GLY A 157 1.90 -4.86 -6.01
N ALA A 158 1.32 -5.32 -7.13
CA ALA A 158 0.24 -4.58 -7.77
C ALA A 158 -1.04 -4.56 -6.92
N GLU A 159 -1.31 -5.62 -6.15
CA GLU A 159 -2.40 -5.67 -5.19
C GLU A 159 -2.27 -4.61 -4.09
N GLU A 160 -1.05 -4.35 -3.61
CA GLU A 160 -0.78 -3.33 -2.58
C GLU A 160 -1.06 -1.93 -3.11
N VAL A 161 -0.60 -1.63 -4.33
CA VAL A 161 -0.91 -0.36 -5.01
C VAL A 161 -2.43 -0.18 -5.15
N ALA A 162 -3.14 -1.23 -5.60
CA ALA A 162 -4.58 -1.20 -5.73
C ALA A 162 -5.28 -1.02 -4.37
N ALA A 163 -4.80 -1.67 -3.31
CA ALA A 163 -5.37 -1.56 -1.97
C ALA A 163 -5.20 -0.15 -1.39
N HIS A 164 -4.04 0.49 -1.60
CA HIS A 164 -3.84 1.88 -1.21
C HIS A 164 -4.72 2.87 -1.99
N ALA A 165 -4.86 2.68 -3.30
CA ALA A 165 -5.72 3.52 -4.13
C ALA A 165 -7.21 3.36 -3.78
N TYR A 166 -7.63 2.13 -3.45
CA TYR A 166 -8.96 1.85 -2.92
C TYR A 166 -9.19 2.59 -1.60
N ALA A 167 -8.29 2.41 -0.61
CA ALA A 167 -8.39 3.05 0.70
C ALA A 167 -8.43 4.58 0.60
N ARG A 168 -7.59 5.18 -0.26
CA ARG A 168 -7.65 6.61 -0.59
C ARG A 168 -9.05 7.02 -1.04
N THR A 169 -9.63 6.27 -1.96
CA THR A 169 -10.88 6.62 -2.62
C THR A 169 -12.08 6.47 -1.68
N VAL A 170 -12.23 5.31 -1.03
CA VAL A 170 -13.40 5.04 -0.17
C VAL A 170 -13.38 5.83 1.13
N CYS A 171 -12.21 6.23 1.62
CA CYS A 171 -12.07 7.09 2.79
C CYS A 171 -12.02 8.58 2.44
N GLY A 172 -12.08 8.96 1.15
CA GLY A 172 -12.05 10.36 0.72
C GLY A 172 -10.76 11.10 1.07
N LEU A 173 -9.62 10.41 1.08
CA LEU A 173 -8.33 11.00 1.45
C LEU A 173 -7.80 11.89 0.32
N GLY A 174 -7.15 12.99 0.68
CA GLY A 174 -6.52 13.89 -0.30
C GLY A 174 -5.26 13.33 -0.94
N ARG A 175 -4.60 12.36 -0.28
CA ARG A 175 -3.40 11.67 -0.76
C ARG A 175 -3.45 10.18 -0.39
N SER A 176 -2.79 9.34 -1.17
CA SER A 176 -2.71 7.90 -0.92
C SER A 176 -2.05 7.58 0.43
N PRO A 177 -2.48 6.54 1.17
CA PRO A 177 -1.79 6.12 2.40
C PRO A 177 -0.32 5.71 2.17
N LEU A 178 0.12 5.49 0.93
CA LEU A 178 1.54 5.27 0.60
C LEU A 178 2.46 6.39 1.08
N LEU A 179 2.00 7.65 1.03
CA LEU A 179 2.76 8.80 1.54
C LEU A 179 2.99 8.65 3.05
N LEU A 180 1.97 8.21 3.79
CA LEU A 180 2.05 7.99 5.23
C LEU A 180 2.96 6.81 5.56
N THR A 181 2.89 5.72 4.79
CA THR A 181 3.83 4.59 4.91
C THR A 181 5.28 5.04 4.71
N ALA A 182 5.56 5.87 3.70
CA ALA A 182 6.90 6.40 3.45
C ALA A 182 7.37 7.35 4.57
N ALA A 183 6.46 8.15 5.14
CA ALA A 183 6.77 8.99 6.28
C ALA A 183 7.15 8.17 7.51
N LEU A 184 6.36 7.16 7.85
CA LEU A 184 6.63 6.26 8.97
C LEU A 184 7.95 5.50 8.81
N ALA A 185 8.26 5.03 7.60
CA ALA A 185 9.55 4.39 7.30
C ALA A 185 10.74 5.34 7.52
N ALA A 186 10.57 6.62 7.18
CA ALA A 186 11.59 7.64 7.39
C ALA A 186 11.80 7.95 8.88
N GLU A 187 10.71 8.07 9.67
CA GLU A 187 10.78 8.27 11.13
C GLU A 187 11.42 7.05 11.84
N ALA A 188 11.18 5.84 11.34
CA ALA A 188 11.78 4.61 11.86
C ALA A 188 13.26 4.41 11.45
N GLY A 189 13.87 5.35 10.72
CA GLY A 189 15.26 5.23 10.25
C GLY A 189 15.48 4.18 9.15
N SER A 190 14.41 3.64 8.56
CA SER A 190 14.45 2.66 7.47
C SER A 190 14.62 3.31 6.08
N GLY A 191 14.68 4.64 6.03
CA GLY A 191 14.80 5.43 4.80
C GLY A 191 13.47 5.88 4.24
N THR A 192 13.50 6.50 3.07
CA THR A 192 12.33 7.16 2.45
C THR A 192 11.56 6.26 1.47
N THR A 193 11.90 4.98 1.43
CA THR A 193 11.33 4.02 0.48
C THR A 193 10.20 3.28 1.18
N PRO A 194 8.99 3.16 0.59
CA PRO A 194 7.96 2.30 1.14
C PRO A 194 8.51 0.87 1.30
N PRO A 195 8.14 0.13 2.36
CA PRO A 195 8.48 -1.27 2.44
C PRO A 195 7.99 -2.00 1.19
N PRO A 196 8.68 -3.08 0.76
CA PRO A 196 8.23 -3.88 -0.36
C PRO A 196 6.82 -4.42 -0.09
N ALA A 197 6.09 -4.72 -1.16
CA ALA A 197 4.81 -5.39 -1.05
C ALA A 197 4.90 -6.68 -0.23
N ARG A 198 3.87 -6.97 0.59
CA ARG A 198 3.86 -8.18 1.43
C ARG A 198 3.82 -9.42 0.54
N ASP A 199 4.68 -10.39 0.83
CA ASP A 199 4.66 -11.69 0.16
C ASP A 199 3.59 -12.57 0.82
N ALA A 200 2.43 -12.70 0.18
CA ALA A 200 1.26 -13.44 0.69
C ALA A 200 1.55 -14.92 1.00
N ARG A 201 2.70 -15.47 0.59
CA ARG A 201 3.12 -16.85 0.92
C ARG A 201 3.48 -17.04 2.40
N ARG A 202 3.68 -15.98 3.18
CA ARG A 202 4.00 -16.06 4.61
C ARG A 202 2.78 -15.98 5.54
N GLU A 203 1.56 -15.81 5.00
CA GLU A 203 0.32 -15.61 5.78
C GLU A 203 -0.51 -16.90 5.96
N ASN A 204 0.12 -18.08 5.91
CA ASN A 204 -0.51 -19.39 6.12
C ASN A 204 -0.23 -19.97 7.50
#